data_AF-A0A1I8AR43-F1
#
_entry.id   AF-A0A1I8AR43-F1
#
_cell.length_a   1.000
_cell.length_b   1.000
_cell.length_c   1.000
_cell.angle_alpha   90.00
_cell.angle_beta   90.00
_cell.angle_gamma   90.00
#
_symmetry.space_group_name_H-M   'P 1'
#
loop_
_entity.id
_entity.type
_entity.pdbx_description
1 polymer ?
#
loop_
_entity_poly.entity_id
_entity_poly.type
_entity_poly.pdbx_seq_one_letter_code
_entity_poly.pdbx_strand_id
1 'polypeptide(L)'
;MPSEKESGKADRIDFYPFAYALYNEELNSYCWHCLGERQGLRHCTGCGVALFCDKSCQTSAWKDHKAECKAIATHRYVANIETRFLGRIVLRFKDIAKGRDKKDPTFYVNRTSERSIMEIWSHAEQILKDEQGLRKFEEIYESLSKYYDEKFLLPKKVVFELHCRDFINRHAISDKGYLKEIGKGLYLDLCAYDHSCAPNTVYTCKGFIATLRPLNNSVNLRDRSNTFYSYIELFSTKQQRRKMLQDTWYFHCECTRCADNNDHMLTAMKCPFCDVRLGDRNGYGNGYDVETRLSVFGQQPYKDKLTQMLSCPQCKKEIPQEKVMEHVHAMRFVEDIFARKEVEQMSGSMAIEFLESLISRYRALFPKINLYYCKLIQALIPLVDPKDASKLLFLHQEVEECLRFCFPHAHPAIAFHLRNTGIFQKTLKHFDEAKKYFEEAQELLDYTLDPDHPMAIENRQFLDEVKRELTGEVVSTPEAPKATELSTNKTESEIADEQRRSDEAPPPTETFVMTSIRDMLEDHFDEIPDLFC
;
A
#
# COMPACT_ATOMS: atom_id res chain seq x y z
N MET A 1 -18.67 -11.95 35.45
CA MET A 1 -19.70 -12.40 34.50
C MET A 1 -19.19 -12.06 33.11
N PRO A 2 -19.02 -13.03 32.20
CA PRO A 2 -18.58 -12.73 30.85
C PRO A 2 -19.77 -12.15 30.08
N SER A 3 -19.63 -10.88 29.67
CA SER A 3 -20.57 -10.20 28.80
C SER A 3 -20.64 -10.90 27.45
N GLU A 4 -21.84 -10.90 26.90
CA GLU A 4 -22.28 -11.54 25.67
C GLU A 4 -21.28 -11.35 24.53
N LYS A 5 -20.96 -12.46 23.84
CA LYS A 5 -20.30 -12.45 22.54
C LYS A 5 -21.21 -11.70 21.57
N GLU A 6 -20.85 -10.48 21.18
CA GLU A 6 -21.31 -9.91 19.92
C GLU A 6 -20.87 -10.87 18.80
N SER A 7 -21.82 -11.67 18.32
CA SER A 7 -21.63 -12.56 17.19
C SER A 7 -21.36 -11.73 15.93
N GLY A 8 -20.13 -11.81 15.39
CA GLY A 8 -19.87 -11.53 13.98
C GLY A 8 -18.75 -10.53 13.64
N LYS A 9 -18.18 -9.79 14.59
CA LYS A 9 -17.03 -8.91 14.30
C LYS A 9 -15.71 -9.66 14.51
N ALA A 10 -14.88 -9.70 13.47
CA ALA A 10 -13.50 -10.19 13.58
C ALA A 10 -12.75 -9.44 14.71
N ASP A 11 -11.94 -10.18 15.49
CA ASP A 11 -11.09 -9.59 16.53
C ASP A 11 -10.20 -8.51 15.90
N ARG A 12 -10.01 -7.39 16.60
CA ARG A 12 -9.21 -6.24 16.13
C ARG A 12 -8.50 -5.60 17.31
N ILE A 13 -7.35 -4.99 17.06
CA ILE A 13 -6.61 -4.23 18.08
C ILE A 13 -6.29 -2.84 17.53
N ASP A 14 -6.71 -1.81 18.25
CA ASP A 14 -6.41 -0.43 17.93
C ASP A 14 -5.10 0.00 18.60
N PHE A 15 -4.26 0.69 17.84
CA PHE A 15 -2.98 1.23 18.26
C PHE A 15 -2.97 2.74 18.08
N TYR A 16 -2.53 3.43 19.13
CA TYR A 16 -2.44 4.87 19.17
C TYR A 16 -0.96 5.29 19.10
N PRO A 17 -0.63 6.33 18.31
CA PRO A 17 0.76 6.69 18.06
C PRO A 17 1.34 7.41 19.27
N PHE A 18 2.61 7.12 19.54
CA PHE A 18 3.46 7.93 20.41
C PHE A 18 3.73 9.30 19.81
N ALA A 19 3.96 9.37 18.50
CA ALA A 19 4.09 10.59 17.73
C ALA A 19 3.65 10.31 16.29
N TYR A 20 3.27 11.35 15.54
CA TYR A 20 2.93 11.24 14.12
C TYR A 20 3.03 12.60 13.43
N ALA A 21 3.14 12.58 12.10
CA ALA A 21 3.13 13.76 11.24
C ALA A 21 2.60 13.44 9.84
N LEU A 22 1.87 14.38 9.24
CA LEU A 22 1.47 14.32 7.82
C LEU A 22 2.67 14.54 6.90
N TYR A 23 2.62 13.99 5.69
CA TYR A 23 3.47 14.41 4.57
C TYR A 23 3.20 15.87 4.19
N ASN A 24 4.17 16.52 3.55
CA ASN A 24 4.10 17.96 3.25
C ASN A 24 3.00 18.26 2.23
N GLU A 25 2.80 17.34 1.29
CA GLU A 25 1.82 17.36 0.21
C GLU A 25 0.39 17.27 0.77
N GLU A 26 0.21 16.65 1.93
CA GLU A 26 -1.09 16.41 2.57
C GLU A 26 -1.50 17.50 3.57
N LEU A 27 -0.62 18.48 3.84
CA LEU A 27 -0.85 19.48 4.90
C LEU A 27 -2.07 20.37 4.67
N ASN A 28 -2.54 20.48 3.42
CA ASN A 28 -3.68 21.32 3.05
C ASN A 28 -5.01 20.56 3.04
N SER A 29 -4.98 19.23 3.00
CA SER A 29 -6.18 18.39 2.85
C SER A 29 -6.64 17.76 4.16
N TYR A 30 -5.73 17.60 5.12
CA TYR A 30 -5.97 16.87 6.35
C TYR A 30 -5.85 17.76 7.59
N CYS A 31 -6.66 17.46 8.61
CA CYS A 31 -6.45 18.04 9.93
C CYS A 31 -5.12 17.58 10.53
N TRP A 32 -4.28 18.52 10.98
CA TRP A 32 -2.97 18.25 11.57
C TRP A 32 -3.03 17.58 12.95
N HIS A 33 -4.23 17.43 13.52
CA HIS A 33 -4.48 16.63 14.71
C HIS A 33 -5.04 15.26 14.33
N CYS A 34 -6.32 15.16 13.97
CA CYS A 34 -6.99 13.86 13.82
C CYS A 34 -6.65 13.12 12.52
N LEU A 35 -5.97 13.79 11.58
CA LEU A 35 -5.72 13.30 10.23
C LEU A 35 -7.00 12.93 9.48
N GLY A 36 -8.12 13.57 9.83
CA GLY A 36 -9.36 13.46 9.08
C GLY A 36 -9.33 14.42 7.89
N GLU A 37 -9.58 13.88 6.70
CA GLU A 37 -9.84 14.65 5.50
C GLU A 37 -11.21 15.31 5.60
N ARG A 38 -11.25 16.66 5.50
CA ARG A 38 -12.49 17.43 5.58
C ARG A 38 -12.36 18.74 4.83
N GLN A 39 -13.46 19.20 4.24
CA GLN A 39 -13.57 20.59 3.79
C GLN A 39 -13.74 21.54 4.99
N GLY A 40 -13.33 22.80 4.82
CA GLY A 40 -13.56 23.87 5.81
C GLY A 40 -12.66 23.80 7.06
N LEU A 41 -11.45 23.25 6.94
CA LEU A 41 -10.46 23.29 8.02
C LEU A 41 -10.08 24.74 8.37
N ARG A 42 -9.75 24.95 9.65
CA ARG A 42 -9.44 26.27 10.22
C ARG A 42 -7.95 26.40 10.50
N HIS A 43 -7.37 27.53 10.09
CA HIS A 43 -5.97 27.84 10.37
C HIS A 43 -5.71 28.13 11.85
N CYS A 44 -4.55 27.70 12.32
CA CYS A 44 -3.98 28.14 13.57
C CYS A 44 -3.71 29.65 13.52
N THR A 45 -4.29 30.40 14.45
CA THR A 45 -4.07 31.86 14.53
C THR A 45 -2.64 32.24 14.91
N GLY A 46 -1.86 31.32 15.49
CA GLY A 46 -0.47 31.57 15.87
C GLY A 46 0.49 31.57 14.69
N CYS A 47 0.48 30.50 13.88
CA CYS A 47 1.38 30.37 12.72
C CYS A 47 0.73 30.76 11.39
N GLY A 48 -0.60 30.76 11.30
CA GLY A 48 -1.35 31.00 10.05
C GLY A 48 -1.33 29.81 9.08
N VAL A 49 -0.66 28.70 9.41
CA VAL A 49 -0.45 27.59 8.46
C VAL A 49 -1.20 26.33 8.88
N ALA A 50 -0.97 25.81 10.09
CA ALA A 50 -1.54 24.52 10.51
C ALA A 50 -3.07 24.49 10.48
N LEU A 51 -3.64 23.38 9.99
CA LEU A 51 -5.09 23.23 9.78
C LEU A 51 -5.74 22.28 10.79
N PHE A 52 -6.88 22.68 11.34
CA PHE A 52 -7.64 21.90 12.31
C PHE A 52 -9.13 21.85 11.98
N CYS A 53 -9.82 20.75 12.32
CA CYS A 53 -11.27 20.68 12.16
C CYS A 53 -11.98 21.77 12.97
N ASP A 54 -11.54 21.95 14.21
CA ASP A 54 -12.17 22.83 15.19
C ASP A 54 -11.20 23.14 16.35
N LYS A 55 -11.72 23.87 17.35
CA LYS A 55 -10.98 24.23 18.57
C LYS A 55 -10.55 23.00 19.39
N SER A 56 -11.30 21.90 19.35
CA SER A 56 -10.96 20.66 20.06
C SER A 56 -9.70 20.04 19.45
N CYS A 57 -9.68 19.86 18.13
CA CYS A 57 -8.50 19.36 17.42
C CYS A 57 -7.27 20.26 17.61
N GLN A 58 -7.45 21.59 17.54
CA GLN A 58 -6.35 22.53 17.77
C GLN A 58 -5.79 22.43 19.19
N THR A 59 -6.64 22.29 20.20
CA THR A 59 -6.23 22.17 21.61
C THR A 59 -5.48 20.86 21.83
N SER A 60 -6.00 19.75 21.32
CA SER A 60 -5.37 18.43 21.45
C SER A 60 -4.04 18.30 20.72
N ALA A 61 -3.87 19.00 19.58
CA ALA A 61 -2.59 19.05 18.88
C ALA A 61 -1.55 19.94 19.55
N TRP A 62 -1.92 20.82 20.50
CA TRP A 62 -1.01 21.84 21.01
C TRP A 62 0.28 21.27 21.63
N LYS A 63 0.23 20.08 22.22
CA LYS A 63 1.42 19.40 22.76
C LYS A 63 2.52 19.15 21.72
N ASP A 64 2.12 18.78 20.50
CA ASP A 64 3.04 18.53 19.38
C ASP A 64 3.26 19.82 18.58
N HIS A 65 2.18 20.58 18.33
CA HIS A 65 2.20 21.75 17.47
C HIS A 65 2.87 22.97 18.12
N LYS A 66 2.92 23.13 19.45
CA LYS A 66 3.39 24.38 20.07
C LYS A 66 4.79 24.81 19.64
N ALA A 67 5.74 23.88 19.61
CA ALA A 67 7.11 24.17 19.19
C ALA A 67 7.19 24.44 17.68
N GLU A 68 6.52 23.61 16.87
CA GLU A 68 6.41 23.80 15.43
C GLU A 68 5.71 25.11 15.06
N CYS A 69 4.67 25.51 15.79
CA CYS A 69 3.92 26.74 15.56
C CYS A 69 4.84 27.95 15.62
N LYS A 70 5.76 27.96 16.61
CA LYS A 70 6.76 29.02 16.71
C LYS A 70 7.74 28.95 15.54
N ALA A 71 8.27 27.77 15.24
CA ALA A 71 9.20 27.58 14.12
C ALA A 71 8.60 28.05 12.79
N ILE A 72 7.37 27.62 12.46
CA ILE A 72 6.64 28.04 11.25
C ILE A 72 6.45 29.55 11.23
N ALA A 73 6.01 30.16 12.35
CA ALA A 73 5.81 31.61 12.42
C ALA A 73 7.11 32.40 12.21
N THR A 74 8.23 31.87 12.69
CA THR A 74 9.57 32.48 12.56
C THR A 74 10.13 32.32 11.15
N HIS A 75 10.15 31.10 10.61
CA HIS A 75 10.82 30.78 9.35
C HIS A 75 9.95 30.96 8.11
N ARG A 76 8.62 31.06 8.27
CA ARG A 76 7.64 31.18 7.19
C ARG A 76 7.62 30.01 6.20
N TYR A 77 8.06 28.84 6.64
CA TYR A 77 7.92 27.58 5.91
C TYR A 77 7.66 26.41 6.85
N VAL A 78 7.16 25.30 6.30
CA VAL A 78 6.97 24.04 7.02
C VAL A 78 8.11 23.10 6.62
N ALA A 79 8.89 22.63 7.60
CA ALA A 79 9.95 21.66 7.34
C ALA A 79 9.39 20.34 6.78
N ASN A 80 10.25 19.53 6.17
CA ASN A 80 9.86 18.21 5.68
C ASN A 80 9.36 17.30 6.82
N ILE A 81 8.71 16.20 6.46
CA ILE A 81 8.15 15.25 7.42
C ILE A 81 9.22 14.68 8.37
N GLU A 82 10.42 14.36 7.87
CA GLU A 82 11.52 13.78 8.65
C GLU A 82 11.93 14.69 9.81
N THR A 83 12.14 15.98 9.54
CA THR A 83 12.48 16.99 10.56
C THR A 83 11.34 17.21 11.55
N ARG A 84 10.10 17.34 11.06
CA ARG A 84 8.94 17.57 11.93
C ARG A 84 8.71 16.38 12.86
N PHE A 85 8.70 15.18 12.30
CA PHE A 85 8.38 13.96 13.01
C PHE A 85 9.43 13.64 14.09
N LEU A 86 10.73 13.71 13.74
CA LEU A 86 11.81 13.55 14.72
C LEU A 86 11.73 14.63 15.81
N GLY A 87 11.42 15.88 15.46
CA GLY A 87 11.21 16.96 16.42
C GLY A 87 10.11 16.68 17.44
N ARG A 88 8.96 16.14 16.99
CA ARG A 88 7.87 15.70 17.89
C ARG A 88 8.33 14.58 18.83
N ILE A 89 9.09 13.61 18.33
CA ILE A 89 9.66 12.52 19.15
C ILE A 89 10.63 13.08 20.21
N VAL A 90 11.54 13.97 19.81
CA VAL A 90 12.50 14.64 20.72
C VAL A 90 11.78 15.42 21.82
N LEU A 91 10.74 16.18 21.46
CA LEU A 91 9.92 16.95 22.41
C LEU A 91 9.23 16.04 23.43
N ARG A 92 8.61 14.96 22.96
CA ARG A 92 7.94 13.99 23.84
C ARG A 92 8.93 13.26 24.73
N PHE A 93 10.08 12.84 24.20
CA PHE A 93 11.13 12.22 25.02
C PHE A 93 11.67 13.18 26.09
N LYS A 94 11.83 14.46 25.75
CA LYS A 94 12.20 15.51 26.71
C LYS A 94 11.16 15.69 27.82
N ASP A 95 9.87 15.50 27.52
CA ASP A 95 8.80 15.52 28.52
C ASP A 95 8.86 14.32 29.45
N ILE A 96 9.12 13.12 28.92
CA ILE A 96 9.33 11.89 29.70
C ILE A 96 10.53 12.06 30.64
N ALA A 97 11.67 12.55 30.14
CA ALA A 97 12.87 12.76 30.94
C ALA A 97 12.66 13.74 32.12
N LYS A 98 11.63 14.60 32.03
CA LYS A 98 11.23 15.55 33.07
C LYS A 98 10.05 15.07 33.93
N GLY A 99 9.55 13.85 33.69
CA GLY A 99 8.36 13.30 34.35
C GLY A 99 7.08 14.09 34.07
N ARG A 100 7.01 14.81 32.94
CA ARG A 100 5.83 15.60 32.54
C ARG A 100 4.76 14.74 31.89
N ASP A 101 5.15 13.65 31.24
CA ASP A 101 4.28 12.59 30.73
C ASP A 101 3.32 12.07 31.82
N LYS A 102 3.83 11.83 33.04
CA LYS A 102 3.03 11.34 34.18
C LYS A 102 1.97 12.34 34.68
N LYS A 103 2.11 13.62 34.32
CA LYS A 103 1.19 14.70 34.71
C LYS A 103 0.17 15.00 33.62
N ASP A 104 0.35 14.46 32.43
CA ASP A 104 -0.55 14.64 31.30
C ASP A 104 -1.27 13.31 31.01
N PRO A 105 -2.54 13.15 31.43
CA PRO A 105 -3.29 11.92 31.18
C PRO A 105 -3.54 11.66 29.68
N THR A 106 -3.29 12.64 28.82
CA THR A 106 -3.43 12.52 27.36
C THR A 106 -2.10 12.22 26.66
N PHE A 107 -0.98 12.09 27.39
CA PHE A 107 0.33 11.86 26.79
C PHE A 107 0.37 10.52 26.03
N TYR A 108 -0.09 9.46 26.70
CA TYR A 108 -0.29 8.12 26.15
C TYR A 108 -1.79 7.86 25.98
N VAL A 109 -2.33 8.17 24.81
CA VAL A 109 -3.75 7.95 24.52
C VAL A 109 -4.00 6.45 24.31
N ASN A 110 -4.88 5.85 25.11
CA ASN A 110 -5.38 4.47 24.93
C ASN A 110 -4.30 3.40 24.66
N ARG A 111 -3.10 3.57 25.25
CA ARG A 111 -1.99 2.61 25.12
C ARG A 111 -2.18 1.47 26.11
N THR A 112 -1.91 0.24 25.67
CA THR A 112 -2.15 -0.96 26.49
C THR A 112 -0.88 -1.50 27.13
N SER A 113 0.28 -1.26 26.52
CA SER A 113 1.57 -1.68 27.09
C SER A 113 2.30 -0.54 27.78
N GLU A 114 3.21 -0.88 28.67
CA GLU A 114 4.11 0.08 29.34
C GLU A 114 5.43 0.30 28.58
N ARG A 115 5.57 -0.29 27.38
CA ARG A 115 6.81 -0.22 26.59
C ARG A 115 7.28 1.21 26.36
N SER A 116 8.53 1.49 26.73
CA SER A 116 9.19 2.78 26.52
C SER A 116 9.72 2.90 25.09
N ILE A 117 9.82 4.13 24.58
CA ILE A 117 10.51 4.39 23.32
C ILE A 117 11.96 3.89 23.37
N MET A 118 12.63 3.91 24.52
CA MET A 118 14.03 3.43 24.58
C MET A 118 14.15 1.90 24.49
N GLU A 119 13.04 1.16 24.63
CA GLU A 119 12.99 -0.31 24.59
C GLU A 119 12.70 -0.88 23.19
N ILE A 120 12.22 -0.06 22.24
CA ILE A 120 12.08 -0.49 20.85
C ILE A 120 13.45 -0.55 20.16
N TRP A 121 13.57 -1.41 19.14
CA TRP A 121 14.80 -1.67 18.41
C TRP A 121 15.38 -0.39 17.80
N SER A 122 16.68 -0.17 17.92
CA SER A 122 17.33 1.00 17.33
C SER A 122 18.17 0.67 16.10
N HIS A 123 18.81 -0.49 16.04
CA HIS A 123 19.89 -0.78 15.08
C HIS A 123 20.95 0.34 14.99
N ALA A 124 21.18 1.08 16.08
CA ALA A 124 22.08 2.23 16.08
C ALA A 124 23.52 1.85 15.69
N GLU A 125 24.00 0.68 16.09
CA GLU A 125 25.33 0.18 15.70
C GLU A 125 25.45 -0.12 14.21
N GLN A 126 24.38 -0.63 13.60
CA GLN A 126 24.31 -0.88 12.15
C GLN A 126 24.27 0.45 11.40
N ILE A 127 23.38 1.37 11.80
CA ILE A 127 23.24 2.70 11.18
C ILE A 127 24.55 3.50 11.28
N LEU A 128 25.31 3.38 12.37
CA LEU A 128 26.61 4.04 12.51
C LEU A 128 27.66 3.55 11.49
N LYS A 129 27.54 2.30 11.03
CA LYS A 129 28.44 1.70 10.04
C LYS A 129 27.93 1.87 8.61
N ASP A 130 26.65 2.19 8.48
CA ASP A 130 25.98 2.49 7.23
C ASP A 130 26.20 3.96 6.86
N GLU A 131 27.12 4.19 5.93
CA GLU A 131 27.54 5.53 5.52
C GLU A 131 26.35 6.36 4.99
N GLN A 132 25.42 5.69 4.32
CA GLN A 132 24.19 6.22 3.76
C GLN A 132 23.20 6.62 4.87
N GLY A 133 22.93 5.71 5.80
CA GLY A 133 22.08 5.97 6.97
C GLY A 133 22.62 7.09 7.84
N LEU A 134 23.94 7.14 8.06
CA LEU A 134 24.57 8.19 8.86
C LEU A 134 24.49 9.56 8.18
N ARG A 135 24.73 9.66 6.86
CA ARG A 135 24.55 10.92 6.11
C ARG A 135 23.13 11.46 6.24
N LYS A 136 22.12 10.60 6.06
CA LYS A 136 20.71 10.98 6.20
C LYS A 136 20.39 11.52 7.59
N PHE A 137 20.92 10.90 8.65
CA PHE A 137 20.78 11.43 10.00
C PHE A 137 21.39 12.83 10.16
N GLU A 138 22.59 13.05 9.62
CA GLU A 138 23.29 14.34 9.73
C GLU A 138 22.49 15.47 9.06
N GLU A 139 21.93 15.23 7.88
CA GLU A 139 21.07 16.18 7.15
C GLU A 139 19.79 16.50 7.95
N ILE A 140 19.11 15.47 8.47
CA ILE A 140 17.90 15.64 9.28
C ILE A 140 18.24 16.40 10.57
N TYR A 141 19.36 16.09 11.22
CA TYR A 141 19.77 16.74 12.46
C TYR A 141 20.14 18.22 12.23
N GLU A 142 20.81 18.54 11.13
CA GLU A 142 21.10 19.92 10.74
C GLU A 142 19.80 20.71 10.51
N SER A 143 18.87 20.13 9.75
CA SER A 143 17.54 20.71 9.50
C SER A 143 16.75 20.92 10.80
N LEU A 144 16.72 19.91 11.68
CA LEU A 144 16.09 19.97 13.00
C LEU A 144 16.67 21.10 13.87
N SER A 145 17.99 21.22 13.89
CA SER A 145 18.71 22.20 14.70
C SER A 145 18.49 23.64 14.24
N LYS A 146 18.30 23.85 12.92
CA LYS A 146 17.97 25.16 12.35
C LYS A 146 16.50 25.53 12.53
N TYR A 147 15.61 24.53 12.55
CA TYR A 147 14.16 24.75 12.53
C TYR A 147 13.55 24.93 13.93
N TYR A 148 13.94 24.11 14.90
CA TYR A 148 13.44 24.19 16.27
C TYR A 148 14.35 25.06 17.15
N ASP A 149 13.76 25.85 18.07
CA ASP A 149 14.55 26.58 19.07
C ASP A 149 15.46 25.60 19.85
N GLU A 150 16.70 26.03 20.13
CA GLU A 150 17.69 25.26 20.89
C GLU A 150 17.14 24.73 22.24
N LYS A 151 16.29 25.51 22.92
CA LYS A 151 15.65 25.10 24.18
C LYS A 151 14.77 23.85 24.06
N PHE A 152 14.36 23.44 22.85
CA PHE A 152 13.58 22.24 22.59
C PHE A 152 14.45 21.02 22.28
N LEU A 153 15.68 21.25 21.80
CA LEU A 153 16.60 20.19 21.42
C LEU A 153 17.17 19.42 22.63
N LEU A 154 17.71 18.25 22.32
CA LEU A 154 18.45 17.36 23.21
C LEU A 154 19.87 17.18 22.67
N PRO A 155 20.83 16.66 23.46
CA PRO A 155 22.17 16.37 22.97
C PRO A 155 22.12 15.47 21.72
N LYS A 156 22.95 15.77 20.71
CA LYS A 156 22.97 15.08 19.41
C LYS A 156 22.98 13.55 19.53
N LYS A 157 23.77 13.00 20.45
CA LYS A 157 23.81 11.55 20.71
C LYS A 157 22.45 10.97 21.11
N VAL A 158 21.66 11.69 21.91
CA VAL A 158 20.30 11.26 22.28
C VAL A 158 19.36 11.39 21.09
N VAL A 159 19.49 12.45 20.30
CA VAL A 159 18.69 12.63 19.08
C VAL A 159 18.99 11.52 18.07
N PHE A 160 20.26 11.10 17.94
CA PHE A 160 20.65 9.96 17.11
C PHE A 160 19.98 8.65 17.56
N GLU A 161 19.99 8.35 18.86
CA GLU A 161 19.32 7.17 19.42
C GLU A 161 17.81 7.16 19.17
N LEU A 162 17.17 8.33 19.21
CA LEU A 162 15.74 8.48 18.91
C LEU A 162 15.46 8.37 17.41
N HIS A 163 16.32 8.96 16.57
CA HIS A 163 16.23 8.84 15.11
C HIS A 163 16.35 7.39 14.66
N CYS A 164 17.33 6.65 15.18
CA CYS A 164 17.51 5.24 14.86
C CYS A 164 16.25 4.42 15.19
N ARG A 165 15.63 4.66 16.36
CA ARG A 165 14.38 3.99 16.76
C ARG A 165 13.19 4.39 15.90
N ASP A 166 13.06 5.67 15.57
CA ASP A 166 12.05 6.15 14.63
C ASP A 166 12.21 5.44 13.28
N PHE A 167 13.40 5.50 12.70
CA PHE A 167 13.69 4.97 11.37
C PHE A 167 13.35 3.48 11.24
N ILE A 168 13.68 2.69 12.26
CA ILE A 168 13.44 1.24 12.28
C ILE A 168 11.97 0.87 12.52
N ASN A 169 11.23 1.68 13.29
CA ASN A 169 9.93 1.28 13.85
C ASN A 169 8.74 2.12 13.40
N ARG A 170 8.96 3.17 12.59
CA ARG A 170 7.87 4.01 12.08
C ARG A 170 6.95 3.25 11.14
N HIS A 171 5.66 3.54 11.24
CA HIS A 171 4.60 2.99 10.41
C HIS A 171 4.09 4.04 9.43
N ALA A 172 3.72 3.57 8.25
CA ALA A 172 2.93 4.35 7.30
C ALA A 172 1.55 4.61 7.90
N ILE A 173 1.04 5.82 7.78
CA ILE A 173 -0.35 6.16 8.07
C ILE A 173 -1.07 6.26 6.74
N SER A 174 -1.98 5.33 6.47
CA SER A 174 -2.80 5.39 5.27
C SER A 174 -3.93 6.41 5.42
N ASP A 175 -4.44 6.88 4.28
CA ASP A 175 -5.74 7.50 4.21
C ASP A 175 -6.85 6.50 4.64
N LYS A 176 -8.09 6.99 4.71
CA LYS A 176 -9.23 6.15 5.09
C LYS A 176 -9.41 4.98 4.12
N GLY A 177 -9.16 5.19 2.82
CA GLY A 177 -9.34 4.19 1.77
C GLY A 177 -8.27 3.10 1.74
N TYR A 178 -7.19 3.22 2.51
CA TYR A 178 -6.03 2.34 2.42
C TYR A 178 -5.40 2.35 1.00
N LEU A 179 -5.46 3.49 0.32
CA LEU A 179 -4.98 3.67 -1.06
C LEU A 179 -3.70 4.50 -1.12
N LYS A 180 -3.48 5.36 -0.14
CA LYS A 180 -2.37 6.31 -0.13
C LYS A 180 -1.78 6.47 1.26
N GLU A 181 -0.47 6.58 1.35
CA GLU A 181 0.19 7.00 2.57
C GLU A 181 0.09 8.53 2.74
N ILE A 182 -0.45 8.99 3.87
CA ILE A 182 -0.67 10.42 4.16
C ILE A 182 0.28 10.97 5.23
N GLY A 183 1.02 10.10 5.91
CA GLY A 183 1.98 10.50 6.94
C GLY A 183 2.68 9.32 7.61
N LYS A 184 3.48 9.62 8.62
CA LYS A 184 4.22 8.65 9.44
C LYS A 184 3.75 8.69 10.89
N GLY A 185 3.76 7.55 11.55
CA GLY A 185 3.46 7.44 12.98
C GLY A 185 4.35 6.40 13.67
N LEU A 186 4.70 6.65 14.93
CA LEU A 186 5.47 5.72 15.74
C LEU A 186 4.54 5.09 16.78
N TYR A 187 4.17 3.82 16.58
CA TYR A 187 3.17 3.13 17.41
C TYR A 187 3.85 2.09 18.31
N LEU A 188 4.30 2.48 19.50
CA LEU A 188 5.16 1.64 20.36
C LEU A 188 4.60 0.23 20.62
N ASP A 189 3.29 0.11 20.76
CA ASP A 189 2.60 -1.17 20.99
C ASP A 189 2.51 -2.01 19.70
N LEU A 190 2.39 -1.38 18.52
CA LEU A 190 2.39 -2.05 17.21
C LEU A 190 3.80 -2.48 16.77
N CYS A 191 4.85 -1.79 17.24
CA CYS A 191 6.26 -2.19 17.05
C CYS A 191 6.58 -3.57 17.67
N ALA A 192 5.62 -4.19 18.38
CA ALA A 192 5.78 -5.51 18.99
C ALA A 192 5.57 -6.68 18.03
N TYR A 193 5.07 -6.44 16.82
CA TYR A 193 4.67 -7.45 15.86
C TYR A 193 5.71 -7.53 14.76
N ASP A 194 6.18 -8.74 14.47
CA ASP A 194 7.26 -8.98 13.52
C ASP A 194 6.78 -9.04 12.07
N HIS A 195 7.75 -8.97 11.16
CA HIS A 195 7.53 -9.10 9.73
C HIS A 195 7.28 -10.54 9.27
N SER A 196 6.40 -10.70 8.27
CA SER A 196 6.39 -11.86 7.37
C SER A 196 6.02 -11.43 5.95
N CYS A 197 6.66 -12.02 4.92
CA CYS A 197 6.23 -11.86 3.52
C CYS A 197 4.98 -12.70 3.19
N ALA A 198 4.55 -13.58 4.10
CA ALA A 198 3.23 -14.21 4.13
C ALA A 198 2.54 -13.77 5.43
N PRO A 199 2.11 -12.51 5.52
CA PRO A 199 1.50 -12.01 6.73
C PRO A 199 0.13 -12.67 6.94
N ASN A 200 -0.25 -12.84 8.21
CA ASN A 200 -1.58 -13.28 8.59
C ASN A 200 -2.42 -12.13 9.17
N THR A 201 -1.86 -10.92 9.22
CA THR A 201 -2.56 -9.70 9.59
C THR A 201 -2.22 -8.55 8.66
N VAL A 202 -3.08 -7.53 8.67
CA VAL A 202 -2.84 -6.23 8.05
C VAL A 202 -3.29 -5.16 9.04
N TYR A 203 -2.66 -3.98 9.01
CA TYR A 203 -3.20 -2.83 9.73
C TYR A 203 -3.73 -1.79 8.74
N THR A 204 -4.83 -1.15 9.10
CA THR A 204 -5.41 -0.03 8.36
C THR A 204 -5.54 1.19 9.25
N CYS A 205 -5.62 2.39 8.68
CA CYS A 205 -5.66 3.62 9.45
C CYS A 205 -7.03 4.31 9.38
N LYS A 206 -7.50 4.79 10.54
CA LYS A 206 -8.62 5.73 10.64
C LYS A 206 -8.11 7.01 11.30
N GLY A 207 -7.72 7.97 10.46
CA GLY A 207 -6.92 9.10 10.92
C GLY A 207 -5.58 8.59 11.45
N PHE A 208 -5.18 9.03 12.65
CA PHE A 208 -3.93 8.56 13.27
C PHE A 208 -4.04 7.20 14.00
N ILE A 209 -5.21 6.54 14.01
CA ILE A 209 -5.39 5.28 14.73
C ILE A 209 -5.10 4.13 13.77
N ALA A 210 -4.13 3.28 14.09
CA ALA A 210 -3.84 2.06 13.33
C ALA A 210 -4.63 0.88 13.92
N THR A 211 -5.37 0.15 13.11
CA THR A 211 -6.20 -1.00 13.52
C THR A 211 -5.61 -2.27 12.91
N LEU A 212 -5.06 -3.17 13.72
CA LEU A 212 -4.59 -4.47 13.27
C LEU A 212 -5.77 -5.45 13.14
N ARG A 213 -5.81 -6.15 12.01
CA ARG A 213 -6.91 -7.03 11.62
C ARG A 213 -6.37 -8.38 11.12
N PRO A 214 -7.05 -9.48 11.44
CA PRO A 214 -6.66 -10.80 10.97
C PRO A 214 -7.02 -10.98 9.49
N LEU A 215 -6.16 -11.64 8.72
CA LEU A 215 -6.41 -12.01 7.33
C LEU A 215 -7.05 -13.41 7.21
N ASN A 216 -7.32 -14.07 8.33
CA ASN A 216 -8.15 -15.28 8.42
C ASN A 216 -8.62 -15.52 9.87
N ASN A 217 -9.66 -16.34 10.04
CA ASN A 217 -10.30 -16.58 11.34
C ASN A 217 -9.44 -17.33 12.37
N SER A 218 -8.28 -17.87 12.00
CA SER A 218 -7.43 -18.65 12.91
C SER A 218 -6.43 -17.80 13.70
N VAL A 219 -6.31 -16.51 13.35
CA VAL A 219 -5.29 -15.63 13.94
C VAL A 219 -5.68 -15.16 15.33
N ASN A 220 -4.79 -15.36 16.30
CA ASN A 220 -4.88 -14.74 17.61
C ASN A 220 -4.00 -13.49 17.65
N LEU A 221 -4.61 -12.31 17.51
CA LEU A 221 -3.90 -11.02 17.46
C LEU A 221 -3.05 -10.71 18.71
N ARG A 222 -3.28 -11.40 19.84
CA ARG A 222 -2.53 -11.18 21.08
C ARG A 222 -1.31 -12.10 21.19
N ASP A 223 -1.23 -13.15 20.36
CA ASP A 223 -0.03 -13.98 20.23
C ASP A 223 0.93 -13.36 19.22
N ARG A 224 1.79 -12.47 19.73
CA ARG A 224 2.79 -11.75 18.93
C ARG A 224 3.84 -12.67 18.30
N SER A 225 4.03 -13.89 18.83
CA SER A 225 5.00 -14.85 18.28
C SER A 225 4.51 -15.53 17.01
N ASN A 226 3.19 -15.49 16.76
CA ASN A 226 2.56 -16.08 15.58
C ASN A 226 1.72 -15.07 14.79
N THR A 227 1.81 -13.77 15.09
CA THR A 227 1.06 -12.70 14.42
C THR A 227 2.01 -11.78 13.69
N PHE A 228 1.87 -11.71 12.37
CA PHE A 228 2.80 -10.99 11.50
C PHE A 228 2.05 -10.09 10.54
N TYR A 229 2.56 -8.87 10.35
CA TYR A 229 2.19 -7.98 9.24
C TYR A 229 3.40 -7.77 8.31
N SER A 230 3.19 -7.20 7.13
CA SER A 230 4.30 -6.91 6.22
C SER A 230 4.87 -5.51 6.46
N TYR A 231 6.20 -5.39 6.55
CA TYR A 231 6.88 -4.09 6.66
C TYR A 231 7.12 -3.47 5.29
N ILE A 232 6.99 -4.30 4.25
CA ILE A 232 7.30 -3.99 2.87
C ILE A 232 6.12 -4.34 1.97
N GLU A 233 6.16 -3.86 0.74
CA GLU A 233 5.21 -4.24 -0.29
C GLU A 233 5.37 -5.72 -0.67
N LEU A 234 4.23 -6.42 -0.85
CA LEU A 234 4.21 -7.86 -1.10
C LEU A 234 4.34 -8.22 -2.59
N PHE A 235 4.04 -7.29 -3.48
CA PHE A 235 4.20 -7.43 -4.93
C PHE A 235 5.66 -7.21 -5.36
N SER A 236 6.53 -8.05 -4.83
CA SER A 236 7.99 -8.00 -4.99
C SER A 236 8.53 -9.42 -5.06
N THR A 237 9.61 -9.64 -5.81
CA THR A 237 10.29 -10.95 -5.86
C THR A 237 10.96 -11.26 -4.52
N LYS A 238 11.26 -12.53 -4.23
CA LYS A 238 12.04 -12.92 -3.03
C LYS A 238 13.31 -12.10 -2.86
N GLN A 239 14.03 -11.85 -3.94
CA GLN A 239 15.27 -11.08 -3.95
C GLN A 239 15.00 -9.61 -3.57
N GLN A 240 14.01 -8.97 -4.22
CA GLN A 240 13.61 -7.59 -3.90
C GLN A 240 13.15 -7.46 -2.45
N ARG A 241 12.31 -8.37 -1.95
CA ARG A 241 11.85 -8.38 -0.55
C ARG A 241 13.00 -8.49 0.43
N ARG A 242 13.93 -9.42 0.22
CA ARG A 242 15.11 -9.60 1.10
C ARG A 242 16.04 -8.40 1.04
N LYS A 243 16.24 -7.78 -0.12
CA LYS A 243 17.03 -6.55 -0.25
C LYS A 243 16.39 -5.40 0.53
N MET A 244 15.10 -5.13 0.33
CA MET A 244 14.39 -4.07 1.09
C MET A 244 14.49 -4.27 2.60
N LEU A 245 14.31 -5.51 3.08
CA LEU A 245 14.42 -5.82 4.51
C LEU A 245 15.84 -5.68 5.06
N GLN A 246 16.84 -6.09 4.27
CA GLN A 246 18.25 -5.96 4.64
C GLN A 246 18.69 -4.49 4.67
N ASP A 247 18.30 -3.70 3.67
CA ASP A 247 18.74 -2.32 3.50
C ASP A 247 18.12 -1.38 4.56
N THR A 248 16.89 -1.65 5.02
CA THR A 248 16.19 -0.78 5.98
C THR A 248 16.15 -1.34 7.40
N TRP A 249 15.98 -2.66 7.57
CA TRP A 249 15.83 -3.31 8.88
C TRP A 249 16.98 -4.25 9.25
N TYR A 250 18.01 -4.34 8.40
CA TYR A 250 19.25 -5.08 8.68
C TYR A 250 19.05 -6.57 9.04
N PHE A 251 18.03 -7.23 8.49
CA PHE A 251 17.78 -8.66 8.72
C PHE A 251 17.41 -9.43 7.44
N HIS A 252 17.60 -10.74 7.52
CA HIS A 252 17.26 -11.69 6.46
C HIS A 252 15.95 -12.43 6.78
N CYS A 253 14.95 -12.33 5.90
CA CYS A 253 13.65 -12.99 6.11
C CYS A 253 13.66 -14.47 5.72
N GLU A 254 13.20 -15.30 6.66
CA GLU A 254 13.08 -16.77 6.56
C GLU A 254 11.63 -17.26 6.70
N CYS A 255 10.64 -16.37 6.52
CA CYS A 255 9.23 -16.75 6.58
C CYS A 255 8.86 -17.82 5.53
N THR A 256 7.69 -18.45 5.71
CA THR A 256 7.20 -19.53 4.84
C THR A 256 7.24 -19.20 3.35
N ARG A 257 6.87 -17.99 2.94
CA ARG A 257 6.96 -17.55 1.53
C ARG A 257 8.40 -17.39 1.04
N CYS A 258 9.30 -16.86 1.88
CA CYS A 258 10.71 -16.76 1.52
C CYS A 258 11.40 -18.13 1.45
N ALA A 259 10.91 -19.11 2.22
CA ALA A 259 11.39 -20.50 2.18
C ALA A 259 10.81 -21.30 1.00
N ASP A 260 9.63 -20.93 0.49
CA ASP A 260 8.97 -21.63 -0.62
C ASP A 260 9.70 -21.41 -1.96
N ASN A 261 10.10 -22.51 -2.61
CA ASN A 261 10.71 -22.48 -3.93
C ASN A 261 9.72 -22.07 -5.04
N ASN A 262 8.41 -22.20 -4.81
CA ASN A 262 7.40 -21.75 -5.77
C ASN A 262 7.39 -20.22 -5.92
N ASP A 263 7.91 -19.43 -4.98
CA ASP A 263 8.00 -17.97 -5.11
C ASP A 263 8.84 -17.55 -6.34
N HIS A 264 9.74 -18.42 -6.81
CA HIS A 264 10.50 -18.22 -8.05
C HIS A 264 9.63 -18.21 -9.33
N MET A 265 8.36 -18.59 -9.24
CA MET A 265 7.38 -18.43 -10.34
C MET A 265 7.19 -16.96 -10.74
N LEU A 266 7.37 -16.02 -9.81
CA LEU A 266 7.32 -14.57 -10.08
C LEU A 266 8.43 -14.09 -11.03
N THR A 267 9.42 -14.93 -11.29
CA THR A 267 10.56 -14.67 -12.19
C THR A 267 10.65 -15.68 -13.32
N ALA A 268 9.62 -16.51 -13.50
CA ALA A 268 9.61 -17.57 -14.50
C ALA A 268 9.60 -17.00 -15.93
N MET A 269 10.14 -17.79 -16.85
CA MET A 269 10.09 -17.55 -18.30
C MET A 269 9.09 -18.51 -18.96
N LYS A 270 8.63 -18.18 -20.17
CA LYS A 270 7.95 -19.16 -21.03
C LYS A 270 8.97 -20.09 -21.67
N CYS A 271 8.60 -21.35 -21.85
CA CYS A 271 9.37 -22.26 -22.70
C CYS A 271 9.32 -21.75 -24.15
N PRO A 272 10.47 -21.49 -24.81
CA PRO A 272 10.51 -20.98 -26.19
C PRO A 272 10.11 -22.01 -27.25
N PHE A 273 9.89 -23.27 -26.86
CA PHE A 273 9.59 -24.36 -27.77
C PHE A 273 8.21 -24.99 -27.58
N CYS A 274 7.53 -24.70 -26.48
CA CYS A 274 6.15 -25.17 -26.28
C CYS A 274 5.23 -24.18 -26.98
N ASP A 275 4.40 -24.68 -27.88
CA ASP A 275 3.33 -23.90 -28.48
C ASP A 275 2.13 -23.90 -27.53
N VAL A 276 1.44 -22.76 -27.40
CA VAL A 276 0.31 -22.56 -26.47
C VAL A 276 -0.87 -23.47 -26.82
N ARG A 277 -0.87 -24.05 -28.02
CA ARG A 277 -1.97 -24.84 -28.61
C ARG A 277 -1.99 -26.33 -28.28
N LEU A 278 -1.06 -26.84 -27.47
CA LEU A 278 -1.03 -28.27 -27.10
C LEU A 278 -1.65 -28.54 -25.72
N GLY A 279 -2.76 -27.85 -25.42
CA GLY A 279 -3.71 -28.33 -24.42
C GLY A 279 -4.23 -29.70 -24.87
N ASP A 280 -3.78 -30.74 -24.17
CA ASP A 280 -4.25 -32.13 -24.21
C ASP A 280 -4.66 -32.72 -25.58
N ARG A 281 -3.80 -33.55 -26.18
CA ARG A 281 -4.23 -34.52 -27.21
C ARG A 281 -5.19 -35.59 -26.66
N ASN A 282 -5.49 -35.58 -25.36
CA ASN A 282 -6.34 -36.56 -24.69
C ASN A 282 -7.75 -36.05 -24.31
N GLY A 283 -8.22 -34.94 -24.89
CA GLY A 283 -9.68 -34.71 -25.05
C GLY A 283 -10.55 -34.62 -23.78
N TYR A 284 -9.98 -34.32 -22.61
CA TYR A 284 -10.74 -34.14 -21.35
C TYR A 284 -10.29 -32.92 -20.52
N GLY A 285 -9.57 -31.97 -21.12
CA GLY A 285 -9.18 -30.72 -20.46
C GLY A 285 -9.96 -29.52 -21.02
N ASN A 286 -10.64 -28.77 -20.17
CA ASN A 286 -11.21 -27.46 -20.51
C ASN A 286 -10.10 -26.57 -21.09
N GLY A 287 -10.25 -26.14 -22.35
CA GLY A 287 -9.24 -25.37 -23.08
C GLY A 287 -8.92 -24.04 -22.41
N TYR A 288 -7.79 -23.99 -21.72
CA TYR A 288 -7.09 -22.77 -21.33
C TYR A 288 -5.69 -22.80 -21.96
N ASP A 289 -5.17 -21.63 -22.37
CA ASP A 289 -3.80 -21.46 -22.85
C ASP A 289 -2.80 -21.87 -21.75
N VAL A 290 -2.38 -23.15 -21.71
CA VAL A 290 -1.41 -23.64 -20.72
C VAL A 290 0.00 -23.38 -21.24
N GLU A 291 0.47 -22.16 -21.03
CA GLU A 291 1.88 -21.82 -21.28
C GLU A 291 2.78 -22.63 -20.35
N THR A 292 3.82 -23.28 -20.89
CA THR A 292 4.80 -23.99 -20.05
C THR A 292 5.76 -22.98 -19.43
N ARG A 293 5.72 -22.89 -18.10
CA ARG A 293 6.50 -21.93 -17.30
C ARG A 293 7.72 -22.58 -16.69
N LEU A 294 8.86 -21.91 -16.74
CA LEU A 294 10.14 -22.39 -16.25
C LEU A 294 10.73 -21.37 -15.28
N SER A 295 10.92 -21.74 -14.02
CA SER A 295 11.61 -20.90 -13.05
C SER A 295 13.10 -20.89 -13.36
N VAL A 296 13.64 -19.70 -13.64
CA VAL A 296 15.07 -19.50 -13.90
C VAL A 296 15.88 -19.55 -12.61
N PHE A 297 15.30 -19.05 -11.52
CA PHE A 297 15.91 -19.04 -10.20
C PHE A 297 15.35 -20.15 -9.30
N GLY A 298 16.09 -20.45 -8.24
CA GLY A 298 15.76 -21.51 -7.30
C GLY A 298 16.14 -22.90 -7.79
N GLN A 299 15.89 -23.89 -6.93
CA GLN A 299 16.09 -25.29 -7.25
C GLN A 299 14.81 -25.87 -7.85
N GLN A 300 14.93 -26.54 -8.99
CA GLN A 300 13.80 -27.12 -9.72
C GLN A 300 14.15 -28.53 -10.21
N PRO A 301 13.20 -29.48 -10.25
CA PRO A 301 13.46 -30.84 -10.74
C PRO A 301 13.97 -30.90 -12.18
N TYR A 302 13.67 -29.87 -12.97
CA TYR A 302 13.99 -29.76 -14.38
C TYR A 302 15.22 -28.86 -14.66
N LYS A 303 15.95 -28.48 -13.61
CA LYS A 303 17.19 -27.70 -13.69
C LYS A 303 18.37 -28.59 -13.27
N ASP A 304 19.37 -28.71 -14.13
CA ASP A 304 20.59 -29.44 -13.78
C ASP A 304 21.31 -28.76 -12.60
N LYS A 305 21.71 -29.55 -11.60
CA LYS A 305 22.28 -29.02 -10.35
C LYS A 305 23.68 -28.42 -10.55
N LEU A 306 24.45 -28.94 -11.51
CA LEU A 306 25.83 -28.53 -11.76
C LEU A 306 25.89 -27.45 -12.84
N THR A 307 25.27 -27.69 -13.99
CA THR A 307 25.34 -26.79 -15.15
C THR A 307 24.31 -25.67 -15.09
N GLN A 308 23.31 -25.77 -14.21
CA GLN A 308 22.15 -24.86 -14.13
C GLN A 308 21.30 -24.80 -15.40
N MET A 309 21.51 -25.72 -16.34
CA MET A 309 20.76 -25.81 -17.60
C MET A 309 19.31 -26.23 -17.33
N LEU A 310 18.38 -25.56 -18.00
CA LEU A 310 16.95 -25.85 -17.88
C LEU A 310 16.52 -26.84 -18.96
N SER A 311 15.75 -27.85 -18.58
CA SER A 311 15.06 -28.75 -19.51
C SER A 311 13.55 -28.53 -19.38
N CYS A 312 12.82 -28.32 -20.46
CA CYS A 312 11.39 -28.15 -20.36
C CYS A 312 10.70 -29.45 -19.91
N PRO A 313 9.89 -29.46 -18.82
CA PRO A 313 9.23 -30.68 -18.37
C PRO A 313 8.16 -31.18 -19.33
N GLN A 314 7.61 -30.31 -20.20
CA GLN A 314 6.59 -30.66 -21.19
C GLN A 314 7.20 -31.18 -22.49
N CYS A 315 7.95 -30.35 -23.22
CA CYS A 315 8.49 -30.73 -24.53
C CYS A 315 9.86 -31.45 -24.46
N LYS A 316 10.43 -31.62 -23.26
CA LYS A 316 11.72 -32.27 -22.99
C LYS A 316 12.94 -31.64 -23.66
N LYS A 317 12.77 -30.50 -24.35
CA LYS A 317 13.87 -29.76 -24.96
C LYS A 317 14.66 -29.02 -23.89
N GLU A 318 15.97 -29.08 -24.02
CA GLU A 318 16.91 -28.24 -23.28
C GLU A 318 16.78 -26.79 -23.75
N ILE A 319 16.78 -25.86 -22.81
CA ILE A 319 16.65 -24.43 -23.09
C ILE A 319 18.05 -23.84 -23.33
N PRO A 320 18.31 -23.25 -24.51
CA PRO A 320 19.59 -22.60 -24.78
C PRO A 320 19.88 -21.49 -23.78
N GLN A 321 21.14 -21.39 -23.33
CA GLN A 321 21.56 -20.34 -22.39
C GLN A 321 21.25 -18.94 -22.90
N GLU A 322 21.38 -18.69 -24.21
CA GLU A 322 21.00 -17.41 -24.84
C GLU A 322 19.55 -17.01 -24.55
N LYS A 323 18.61 -17.97 -24.58
CA LYS A 323 17.20 -17.72 -24.30
C LYS A 323 16.95 -17.42 -22.83
N VAL A 324 17.71 -18.04 -21.93
CA VAL A 324 17.68 -17.71 -20.50
C VAL A 324 18.23 -16.31 -20.27
N MET A 325 19.33 -15.95 -20.93
CA MET A 325 19.93 -14.61 -20.81
C MET A 325 19.04 -13.52 -21.41
N GLU A 326 18.37 -13.76 -22.53
CA GLU A 326 17.36 -12.86 -23.10
C GLU A 326 16.26 -12.52 -22.07
N HIS A 327 15.75 -13.54 -21.39
CA HIS A 327 14.76 -13.38 -20.30
C HIS A 327 15.31 -12.57 -19.12
N VAL A 328 16.53 -12.90 -18.65
CA VAL A 328 17.17 -12.19 -17.53
C VAL A 328 17.44 -10.73 -17.88
N HIS A 329 17.94 -10.43 -19.07
CA HIS A 329 18.16 -9.07 -19.54
C HIS A 329 16.85 -8.29 -19.65
N ALA A 330 15.77 -8.91 -20.10
CA ALA A 330 14.46 -8.26 -20.12
C ALA A 330 13.97 -7.88 -18.71
N MET A 331 14.14 -8.76 -17.70
CA MET A 331 13.79 -8.44 -16.31
C MET A 331 14.63 -7.28 -15.77
N ARG A 332 15.95 -7.30 -16.01
CA ARG A 332 16.86 -6.21 -15.62
C ARG A 332 16.49 -4.89 -16.27
N PHE A 333 16.19 -4.90 -17.56
CA PHE A 333 15.78 -3.69 -18.29
C PHE A 333 14.51 -3.08 -17.69
N VAL A 334 13.51 -3.92 -17.35
CA VAL A 334 12.29 -3.44 -16.67
C VAL A 334 12.63 -2.85 -15.30
N GLU A 335 13.51 -3.50 -14.53
CA GLU A 335 13.97 -3.00 -13.23
C GLU A 335 14.65 -1.63 -13.34
N ASP A 336 15.54 -1.46 -14.31
CA ASP A 336 16.29 -0.23 -14.54
C ASP A 336 15.39 0.96 -14.89
N ILE A 337 14.38 0.74 -15.75
CA ILE A 337 13.37 1.76 -16.11
C ILE A 337 12.69 2.32 -14.87
N PHE A 338 12.25 1.44 -13.97
CA PHE A 338 11.54 1.84 -12.75
C PHE A 338 12.47 2.45 -11.73
N ALA A 339 13.68 1.91 -11.56
CA ALA A 339 14.69 2.46 -10.66
C ALA A 339 15.07 3.90 -11.04
N ARG A 340 15.13 4.20 -12.33
CA ARG A 340 15.47 5.53 -12.87
C ARG A 340 14.27 6.46 -13.02
N LYS A 341 13.05 6.01 -12.67
CA LYS A 341 11.80 6.76 -12.84
C LYS A 341 11.62 7.27 -14.27
N GLU A 342 12.01 6.47 -15.27
CA GLU A 342 11.99 6.92 -16.68
C GLU A 342 10.56 7.14 -17.17
N VAL A 343 9.61 6.31 -16.73
CA VAL A 343 8.18 6.42 -17.11
C VAL A 343 7.58 7.72 -16.57
N GLU A 344 7.88 8.10 -15.33
CA GLU A 344 7.37 9.32 -14.71
C GLU A 344 7.95 10.60 -15.33
N GLN A 345 9.11 10.50 -15.99
CA GLN A 345 9.75 11.62 -16.69
C GLN A 345 9.18 11.84 -18.10
N MET A 346 8.44 10.87 -18.65
CA MET A 346 7.82 10.96 -19.96
C MET A 346 6.50 11.75 -19.91
N SER A 347 6.11 12.32 -21.05
CA SER A 347 4.72 12.80 -21.21
C SER A 347 3.76 11.61 -21.21
N GLY A 348 2.50 11.84 -20.79
CA GLY A 348 1.51 10.75 -20.67
C GLY A 348 1.34 9.91 -21.95
N SER A 349 1.28 10.55 -23.13
CA SER A 349 1.18 9.83 -24.40
C SER A 349 2.42 8.99 -24.72
N MET A 350 3.61 9.53 -24.45
CA MET A 350 4.88 8.82 -24.68
C MET A 350 5.04 7.64 -23.72
N ALA A 351 4.67 7.83 -22.45
CA ALA A 351 4.68 6.77 -21.44
C ALA A 351 3.76 5.61 -21.82
N ILE A 352 2.54 5.91 -22.32
CA ILE A 352 1.59 4.90 -22.79
C ILE A 352 2.20 4.09 -23.95
N GLU A 353 2.65 4.77 -25.02
CA GLU A 353 3.23 4.11 -26.20
C GLU A 353 4.46 3.25 -25.83
N PHE A 354 5.31 3.76 -24.95
CA PHE A 354 6.49 3.06 -24.46
C PHE A 354 6.12 1.78 -23.71
N LEU A 355 5.22 1.88 -22.72
CA LEU A 355 4.77 0.74 -21.92
C LEU A 355 4.03 -0.30 -22.77
N GLU A 356 3.15 0.12 -23.68
CA GLU A 356 2.44 -0.78 -24.59
C GLU A 356 3.40 -1.56 -25.50
N SER A 357 4.43 -0.88 -26.03
CA SER A 357 5.47 -1.51 -26.84
C SER A 357 6.23 -2.59 -26.06
N LEU A 358 6.59 -2.30 -24.79
CA LEU A 358 7.27 -3.27 -23.93
C LEU A 358 6.36 -4.43 -23.52
N ILE A 359 5.11 -4.16 -23.15
CA ILE A 359 4.12 -5.19 -22.78
C ILE A 359 3.89 -6.12 -23.98
N SER A 360 3.72 -5.57 -25.18
CA SER A 360 3.55 -6.35 -26.40
C SER A 360 4.77 -7.25 -26.68
N ARG A 361 5.98 -6.68 -26.62
CA ARG A 361 7.23 -7.41 -26.81
C ARG A 361 7.43 -8.53 -25.79
N TYR A 362 7.24 -8.22 -24.50
CA TYR A 362 7.54 -9.14 -23.42
C TYR A 362 6.44 -10.15 -23.12
N ARG A 363 5.23 -9.96 -23.68
CA ARG A 363 4.19 -11.00 -23.68
C ARG A 363 4.69 -12.32 -24.28
N ALA A 364 5.63 -12.32 -25.22
CA ALA A 364 6.20 -13.55 -25.77
C ALA A 364 7.19 -14.26 -24.83
N LEU A 365 7.83 -13.52 -23.92
CA LEU A 365 8.90 -14.02 -23.04
C LEU A 365 8.38 -14.39 -21.64
N PHE A 366 7.49 -13.56 -21.10
CA PHE A 366 7.07 -13.61 -19.71
C PHE A 366 5.67 -14.24 -19.56
N PRO A 367 5.50 -15.29 -18.75
CA PRO A 367 4.17 -15.74 -18.35
C PRO A 367 3.47 -14.65 -17.56
N LYS A 368 2.12 -14.66 -17.55
CA LYS A 368 1.31 -13.65 -16.84
C LYS A 368 1.69 -13.49 -15.37
N ILE A 369 2.08 -14.57 -14.69
CA ILE A 369 2.54 -14.53 -13.29
C ILE A 369 3.89 -13.80 -13.08
N ASN A 370 4.67 -13.54 -14.13
CA ASN A 370 5.96 -12.87 -14.00
C ASN A 370 5.77 -11.44 -13.49
N LEU A 371 6.45 -11.11 -12.40
CA LEU A 371 6.27 -9.85 -11.70
C LEU A 371 6.75 -8.65 -12.53
N TYR A 372 7.82 -8.78 -13.29
CA TYR A 372 8.34 -7.70 -14.13
C TYR A 372 7.36 -7.36 -15.26
N TYR A 373 6.73 -8.38 -15.86
CA TYR A 373 5.63 -8.17 -16.81
C TYR A 373 4.47 -7.42 -16.16
N CYS A 374 4.05 -7.87 -14.97
CA CYS A 374 2.94 -7.23 -14.28
C CYS A 374 3.27 -5.81 -13.80
N LYS A 375 4.51 -5.50 -13.45
CA LYS A 375 4.94 -4.13 -13.10
C LYS A 375 4.75 -3.16 -14.28
N LEU A 376 5.06 -3.59 -15.50
CA LEU A 376 4.76 -2.77 -16.70
C LEU A 376 3.26 -2.52 -16.86
N ILE A 377 2.43 -3.55 -16.67
CA ILE A 377 0.97 -3.40 -16.73
C ILE A 377 0.45 -2.47 -15.63
N GLN A 378 0.92 -2.64 -14.40
CA GLN A 378 0.55 -1.78 -13.26
C GLN A 378 0.93 -0.32 -13.49
N ALA A 379 2.06 -0.05 -14.16
CA ALA A 379 2.46 1.31 -14.54
C ALA A 379 1.59 1.89 -15.67
N LEU A 380 1.04 1.04 -16.56
CA LEU A 380 0.18 1.47 -17.67
C LEU A 380 -1.25 1.79 -17.21
N ILE A 381 -1.83 0.99 -16.31
CA ILE A 381 -3.22 1.15 -15.85
C ILE A 381 -3.62 2.60 -15.51
N PRO A 382 -2.87 3.37 -14.68
CA PRO A 382 -3.26 4.74 -14.31
C PRO A 382 -3.16 5.74 -15.47
N LEU A 383 -2.51 5.37 -16.57
CA LEU A 383 -2.37 6.21 -17.76
C LEU A 383 -3.47 5.95 -18.81
N VAL A 384 -4.21 4.85 -18.68
CA VAL A 384 -5.30 4.50 -19.60
C VAL A 384 -6.52 5.39 -19.31
N ASP A 385 -7.21 5.83 -20.37
CA ASP A 385 -8.48 6.57 -20.24
C ASP A 385 -9.45 5.75 -19.36
N PRO A 386 -9.94 6.30 -18.24
CA PRO A 386 -10.90 5.62 -17.38
C PRO A 386 -12.17 5.15 -18.10
N LYS A 387 -12.50 5.72 -19.26
CA LYS A 387 -13.63 5.32 -20.11
C LYS A 387 -13.36 4.07 -20.95
N ASP A 388 -12.09 3.69 -21.16
CA ASP A 388 -11.72 2.48 -21.89
C ASP A 388 -11.78 1.24 -20.98
N ALA A 389 -13.02 0.88 -20.60
CA ALA A 389 -13.28 -0.26 -19.73
C ALA A 389 -12.79 -1.59 -20.34
N SER A 390 -12.76 -1.72 -21.67
CA SER A 390 -12.28 -2.93 -22.34
C SER A 390 -10.79 -3.14 -22.12
N LYS A 391 -9.99 -2.08 -22.32
CA LYS A 391 -8.55 -2.16 -22.11
C LYS A 391 -8.21 -2.34 -20.64
N LEU A 392 -8.88 -1.60 -19.75
CA LEU A 392 -8.68 -1.73 -18.30
C LEU A 392 -9.02 -3.14 -17.80
N LEU A 393 -10.15 -3.71 -18.24
CA LEU A 393 -10.51 -5.09 -17.92
C LEU A 393 -9.42 -6.07 -18.36
N PHE A 394 -8.95 -5.95 -19.60
CA PHE A 394 -7.88 -6.81 -20.12
C PHE A 394 -6.62 -6.70 -19.26
N LEU A 395 -6.14 -5.49 -18.97
CA LEU A 395 -4.95 -5.27 -18.16
C LEU A 395 -5.08 -5.84 -16.74
N HIS A 396 -6.24 -5.67 -16.10
CA HIS A 396 -6.53 -6.26 -14.79
C HIS A 396 -6.52 -7.81 -14.84
N GLN A 397 -7.14 -8.41 -15.84
CA GLN A 397 -7.15 -9.87 -16.00
C GLN A 397 -5.74 -10.44 -16.25
N GLU A 398 -4.87 -9.68 -16.91
CA GLU A 398 -3.49 -10.11 -17.14
C GLU A 398 -2.64 -10.16 -15.86
N VAL A 399 -2.93 -9.35 -14.85
CA VAL A 399 -2.15 -9.28 -13.60
C VAL A 399 -2.76 -10.07 -12.43
N GLU A 400 -4.02 -10.48 -12.54
CA GLU A 400 -4.77 -11.09 -11.42
C GLU A 400 -4.06 -12.30 -10.82
N GLU A 401 -3.52 -13.18 -11.66
CA GLU A 401 -2.77 -14.36 -11.21
C GLU A 401 -1.56 -13.97 -10.34
N CYS A 402 -0.80 -12.96 -10.77
CA CYS A 402 0.37 -12.49 -10.03
C CYS A 402 -0.02 -11.82 -8.71
N LEU A 403 -1.11 -11.04 -8.70
CA LEU A 403 -1.64 -10.41 -7.50
C LEU A 403 -2.09 -11.47 -6.48
N ARG A 404 -2.92 -12.44 -6.89
CA ARG A 404 -3.38 -13.53 -6.02
C ARG A 404 -2.23 -14.40 -5.50
N PHE A 405 -1.12 -14.48 -6.25
CA PHE A 405 0.09 -15.15 -5.78
C PHE A 405 0.84 -14.32 -4.72
N CYS A 406 0.92 -13.00 -4.88
CA CYS A 406 1.71 -12.13 -4.01
C CYS A 406 1.01 -11.79 -2.69
N PHE A 407 -0.31 -11.66 -2.69
CA PHE A 407 -1.10 -11.22 -1.54
C PHE A 407 -1.87 -12.38 -0.90
N PRO A 408 -2.01 -12.38 0.45
CA PRO A 408 -2.97 -13.26 1.10
C PRO A 408 -4.40 -13.07 0.55
N HIS A 409 -5.19 -14.13 0.53
CA HIS A 409 -6.54 -14.12 -0.06
C HIS A 409 -7.41 -12.94 0.44
N ALA A 410 -7.47 -12.75 1.76
CA ALA A 410 -8.24 -11.68 2.37
C ALA A 410 -7.46 -10.37 2.51
N HIS A 411 -6.56 -10.03 1.58
CA HIS A 411 -5.85 -8.74 1.62
C HIS A 411 -6.65 -7.62 0.94
N PRO A 412 -6.67 -6.38 1.46
CA PRO A 412 -7.41 -5.26 0.85
C PRO A 412 -7.06 -4.99 -0.63
N ALA A 413 -5.80 -5.21 -1.03
CA ALA A 413 -5.38 -5.06 -2.42
C ALA A 413 -6.09 -6.04 -3.39
N ILE A 414 -6.40 -7.26 -2.93
CA ILE A 414 -7.19 -8.22 -3.72
C ILE A 414 -8.63 -7.72 -3.83
N ALA A 415 -9.22 -7.27 -2.73
CA ALA A 415 -10.57 -6.73 -2.72
C ALA A 415 -10.72 -5.52 -3.66
N PHE A 416 -9.73 -4.62 -3.67
CA PHE A 416 -9.65 -3.48 -4.58
C PHE A 416 -9.58 -3.91 -6.05
N HIS A 417 -8.70 -4.86 -6.37
CA HIS A 417 -8.55 -5.39 -7.72
C HIS A 417 -9.86 -6.01 -8.24
N LEU A 418 -10.52 -6.83 -7.42
CA LEU A 418 -11.78 -7.48 -7.78
C LEU A 418 -12.91 -6.48 -7.98
N ARG A 419 -13.03 -5.48 -7.08
CA ARG A 419 -14.01 -4.39 -7.23
C ARG A 419 -13.82 -3.67 -8.57
N ASN A 420 -12.60 -3.25 -8.90
CA ASN A 420 -12.35 -2.55 -10.16
C ASN A 420 -12.64 -3.42 -11.37
N THR A 421 -12.28 -4.71 -11.32
CA THR A 421 -12.59 -5.67 -12.38
C THR A 421 -14.10 -5.83 -12.57
N GLY A 422 -14.87 -5.87 -11.47
CA GLY A 422 -16.33 -5.86 -11.49
C GLY A 422 -16.91 -4.58 -12.12
N ILE A 423 -16.34 -3.41 -11.83
CA ILE A 423 -16.74 -2.13 -12.44
C ILE A 423 -16.56 -2.19 -13.96
N PHE A 424 -15.42 -2.67 -14.45
CA PHE A 424 -15.18 -2.76 -15.89
C PHE A 424 -16.12 -3.76 -16.57
N GLN A 425 -16.36 -4.93 -15.96
CA GLN A 425 -17.33 -5.91 -16.47
C GLN A 425 -18.75 -5.34 -16.53
N LYS A 426 -19.17 -4.62 -15.49
CA LYS A 426 -20.47 -3.93 -15.44
C LYS A 426 -20.59 -2.90 -16.55
N THR A 427 -19.58 -2.05 -16.75
CA THR A 427 -19.56 -1.03 -17.82
C THR A 427 -19.67 -1.67 -19.21
N LEU A 428 -19.08 -2.84 -19.40
CA LEU A 428 -19.19 -3.64 -20.63
C LEU A 428 -20.47 -4.49 -20.71
N LYS A 429 -21.37 -4.38 -19.72
CA LYS A 429 -22.64 -5.13 -19.62
C LYS A 429 -22.46 -6.65 -19.48
N HIS A 430 -21.29 -7.12 -19.04
CA HIS A 430 -21.05 -8.50 -18.65
C HIS A 430 -21.51 -8.72 -17.20
N PHE A 431 -22.83 -8.67 -16.99
CA PHE A 431 -23.41 -8.59 -15.65
C PHE A 431 -23.18 -9.85 -14.80
N ASP A 432 -23.18 -11.04 -15.42
CA ASP A 432 -22.92 -12.30 -14.70
C ASP A 432 -21.49 -12.34 -14.12
N GLU A 433 -20.50 -11.93 -14.91
CA GLU A 433 -19.11 -11.80 -14.48
C GLU A 433 -18.93 -10.68 -13.45
N ALA A 434 -19.53 -9.52 -13.70
CA ALA A 434 -19.48 -8.39 -12.78
C ALA A 434 -20.00 -8.78 -11.38
N LYS A 435 -21.12 -9.53 -11.34
CA LYS A 435 -21.71 -10.02 -10.09
C LYS A 435 -20.72 -10.88 -9.31
N LYS A 436 -20.06 -11.85 -9.95
CA LYS A 436 -19.07 -12.73 -9.30
C LYS A 436 -17.94 -11.93 -8.67
N TYR A 437 -17.37 -10.98 -9.42
CA TYR A 437 -16.30 -10.11 -8.93
C TYR A 437 -16.75 -9.24 -7.75
N PHE A 438 -17.94 -8.64 -7.83
CA PHE A 438 -18.47 -7.81 -6.75
C PHE A 438 -18.84 -8.62 -5.49
N GLU A 439 -19.35 -9.84 -5.63
CA GLU A 439 -19.63 -10.73 -4.49
C GLU A 439 -18.36 -11.11 -3.75
N GLU A 440 -17.31 -11.54 -4.48
CA GLU A 440 -16.01 -11.86 -3.88
C GLU A 440 -15.38 -10.60 -3.25
N ALA A 441 -15.40 -9.47 -3.95
CA ALA A 441 -14.90 -8.20 -3.41
C ALA A 441 -15.64 -7.79 -2.13
N GLN A 442 -16.97 -7.95 -2.07
CA GLN A 442 -17.77 -7.57 -0.91
C GLN A 442 -17.37 -8.37 0.33
N GLU A 443 -17.20 -9.68 0.19
CA GLU A 443 -16.79 -10.56 1.29
C GLU A 443 -15.45 -10.09 1.88
N LEU A 444 -14.47 -9.79 1.01
CA LEU A 444 -13.16 -9.34 1.46
C LEU A 444 -13.19 -7.92 2.03
N LEU A 445 -13.97 -6.99 1.46
CA LEU A 445 -14.10 -5.62 1.96
C LEU A 445 -14.75 -5.58 3.34
N ASP A 446 -15.87 -6.30 3.51
CA ASP A 446 -16.56 -6.37 4.80
C ASP A 446 -15.67 -6.97 5.89
N TYR A 447 -14.85 -7.96 5.52
CA TYR A 447 -13.91 -8.60 6.44
C TYR A 447 -12.69 -7.72 6.78
N THR A 448 -12.11 -7.03 5.80
CA THR A 448 -10.83 -6.31 5.97
C THR A 448 -10.96 -4.83 6.33
N LEU A 449 -12.01 -4.15 5.86
CA LEU A 449 -12.19 -2.70 6.04
C LEU A 449 -13.41 -2.34 6.89
N ASP A 450 -14.24 -3.31 7.25
CA ASP A 450 -15.57 -3.20 7.86
C ASP A 450 -16.70 -2.82 6.86
N PRO A 451 -17.96 -3.28 7.11
CA PRO A 451 -19.10 -3.01 6.23
C PRO A 451 -19.52 -1.54 6.09
N ASP A 452 -19.08 -0.66 6.98
CA ASP A 452 -19.32 0.79 6.97
C ASP A 452 -18.20 1.57 6.26
N HIS A 453 -17.18 0.87 5.75
CA HIS A 453 -16.15 1.48 4.93
C HIS A 453 -16.72 2.01 3.61
N PRO A 454 -16.33 3.22 3.13
CA PRO A 454 -16.84 3.78 1.87
C PRO A 454 -16.75 2.82 0.69
N MET A 455 -15.58 2.17 0.49
CA MET A 455 -15.43 1.20 -0.60
C MET A 455 -16.36 -0.02 -0.46
N ALA A 456 -16.64 -0.48 0.76
CA ALA A 456 -17.55 -1.61 1.00
C ALA A 456 -19.01 -1.22 0.71
N ILE A 457 -19.39 0.02 1.03
CA ILE A 457 -20.70 0.58 0.71
C ILE A 457 -20.88 0.74 -0.81
N GLU A 458 -19.91 1.34 -1.48
CA GLU A 458 -19.94 1.54 -2.93
C GLU A 458 -19.96 0.22 -3.69
N ASN A 459 -19.14 -0.76 -3.29
CA ASN A 459 -19.14 -2.09 -3.89
C ASN A 459 -20.52 -2.78 -3.76
N ARG A 460 -21.17 -2.63 -2.60
CA ARG A 460 -22.52 -3.16 -2.37
C ARG A 460 -23.55 -2.50 -3.28
N GLN A 461 -23.45 -1.18 -3.49
CA GLN A 461 -24.32 -0.46 -4.42
C GLN A 461 -24.15 -0.98 -5.86
N PHE A 462 -22.92 -1.17 -6.33
CA PHE A 462 -22.67 -1.76 -7.65
C PHE A 462 -23.19 -3.19 -7.77
N LEU A 463 -23.04 -4.01 -6.72
CA LEU A 463 -23.58 -5.36 -6.69
C LEU A 463 -25.11 -5.36 -6.79
N ASP A 464 -25.78 -4.47 -6.07
CA ASP A 464 -27.25 -4.34 -6.11
C ASP A 464 -27.74 -3.86 -7.47
N GLU A 465 -27.03 -2.94 -8.12
CA GLU A 465 -27.29 -2.51 -9.49
C GLU A 465 -27.20 -3.67 -10.48
N VAL A 466 -26.10 -4.43 -10.44
CA VAL A 466 -25.90 -5.59 -11.32
C VAL A 466 -26.97 -6.66 -11.08
N LYS A 467 -27.36 -6.91 -9.83
CA LYS A 467 -28.44 -7.85 -9.50
C LYS A 467 -29.77 -7.42 -10.12
N ARG A 468 -30.12 -6.13 -10.04
CA ARG A 468 -31.34 -5.60 -10.68
C ARG A 468 -31.34 -5.82 -12.19
N GLU A 469 -30.23 -5.48 -12.86
CA GLU A 469 -30.06 -5.69 -14.31
C GLU A 469 -30.25 -7.16 -14.70
N LEU A 470 -29.69 -8.11 -13.92
CA LEU A 470 -29.85 -9.56 -14.15
C LEU A 470 -31.28 -10.05 -13.94
N THR A 471 -32.02 -9.48 -12.98
CA THR A 471 -33.41 -9.86 -12.69
C THR A 471 -34.44 -9.23 -13.65
N GLY A 472 -34.04 -8.22 -14.43
CA GLY A 472 -34.96 -7.46 -15.28
C GLY A 472 -36.00 -6.66 -14.48
N GLU A 473 -35.74 -6.39 -13.19
CA GLU A 473 -36.58 -5.54 -12.36
C GLU A 473 -36.49 -4.10 -12.89
N VAL A 474 -37.46 -3.71 -13.72
CA VAL A 474 -37.66 -2.32 -14.13
C VAL A 474 -38.04 -1.54 -12.88
N VAL A 475 -37.21 -0.57 -12.50
CA VAL A 475 -37.61 0.45 -11.52
C VAL A 475 -38.78 1.20 -12.14
N SER A 476 -40.00 0.91 -11.67
CA SER A 476 -41.05 1.90 -11.73
C SER A 476 -40.52 3.08 -10.93
N THR A 477 -40.12 4.14 -11.62
CA THR A 477 -39.89 5.42 -10.97
C THR A 477 -41.12 5.68 -10.10
N PRO A 478 -40.97 6.04 -8.81
CA PRO A 478 -42.12 6.45 -8.04
C PRO A 478 -42.77 7.58 -8.82
N GLU A 479 -44.04 7.40 -9.23
CA GLU A 479 -44.82 8.52 -9.74
C GLU A 479 -44.66 9.65 -8.74
N ALA A 480 -44.12 10.77 -9.23
CA ALA A 480 -44.02 11.98 -8.42
C ALA A 480 -45.37 12.20 -7.75
N PRO A 481 -45.42 12.40 -6.43
CA PRO A 481 -46.69 12.63 -5.75
C PRO A 481 -47.35 13.82 -6.45
N LYS A 482 -48.59 13.62 -6.93
CA LYS A 482 -49.41 14.69 -7.52
C LYS A 482 -49.31 15.90 -6.59
N ALA A 483 -48.78 16.99 -7.14
CA ALA A 483 -48.60 18.24 -6.45
C ALA A 483 -49.91 18.64 -5.76
N THR A 484 -49.93 18.53 -4.45
CA THR A 484 -50.79 19.35 -3.61
C THR A 484 -49.94 20.54 -3.22
N GLU A 485 -50.45 21.71 -3.58
CA GLU A 485 -49.79 23.00 -3.48
C GLU A 485 -49.22 23.24 -2.07
N LEU A 486 -47.90 23.25 -1.94
CA LEU A 486 -47.24 24.05 -0.92
C LEU A 486 -45.96 24.65 -1.50
N SER A 487 -45.97 25.97 -1.58
CA SER A 487 -44.93 26.84 -2.10
C SER A 487 -43.65 26.76 -1.26
N THR A 488 -42.54 26.32 -1.86
CA THR A 488 -41.21 26.81 -1.49
C THR A 488 -40.34 26.85 -2.74
N ASN A 489 -39.91 28.06 -3.10
CA ASN A 489 -39.00 28.35 -4.21
C ASN A 489 -37.68 27.57 -4.09
N LYS A 490 -37.37 26.74 -5.08
CA LYS A 490 -36.01 26.27 -5.36
C LYS A 490 -35.56 26.87 -6.70
N THR A 491 -34.36 27.42 -6.71
CA THR A 491 -33.77 28.09 -7.87
C THR A 491 -33.30 27.10 -8.93
N GLU A 492 -33.31 27.51 -10.20
CA GLU A 492 -32.91 26.71 -11.39
C GLU A 492 -31.51 26.06 -11.28
N SER A 493 -30.67 26.47 -10.33
CA SER A 493 -29.38 25.84 -10.04
C SER A 493 -29.49 24.47 -9.36
N GLU A 494 -30.55 24.18 -8.61
CA GLU A 494 -30.68 22.91 -7.86
C GLU A 494 -31.14 21.75 -8.76
N ILE A 495 -31.87 22.04 -9.84
CA ILE A 495 -32.33 21.03 -10.81
C ILE A 495 -31.18 20.60 -11.75
N ALA A 496 -30.21 21.51 -11.98
CA ALA A 496 -29.04 21.23 -12.81
C ALA A 496 -27.97 20.35 -12.10
N ASP A 497 -28.04 20.20 -10.78
CA ASP A 497 -27.10 19.37 -9.99
C ASP A 497 -27.55 17.90 -9.89
N GLU A 498 -28.86 17.61 -9.93
CA GLU A 498 -29.37 16.23 -9.95
C GLU A 498 -29.18 15.55 -11.31
N GLN A 499 -29.25 16.30 -12.42
CA GLN A 499 -28.98 15.77 -13.76
C GLN A 499 -27.49 15.58 -14.09
N ARG A 500 -26.56 16.16 -13.31
CA ARG A 500 -25.11 15.90 -13.47
C ARG A 500 -24.64 14.60 -12.83
N ARG A 501 -25.40 14.02 -11.90
CA ARG A 501 -25.02 12.78 -11.20
C ARG A 501 -25.21 11.50 -12.02
N SER A 502 -26.00 11.53 -13.10
CA SER A 502 -26.18 10.37 -13.98
C SER A 502 -25.10 10.23 -15.06
N ASP A 503 -24.26 11.26 -15.24
CA ASP A 503 -23.17 11.31 -16.23
C ASP A 503 -21.78 11.35 -15.57
N GLU A 504 -21.67 11.01 -14.28
CA GLU A 504 -20.37 10.95 -13.60
C GLU A 504 -19.48 9.87 -14.25
N ALA A 505 -18.32 10.30 -14.72
CA ALA A 505 -17.24 9.42 -15.18
C ALA A 505 -16.95 8.36 -14.10
N PRO A 506 -16.50 7.15 -14.47
CA PRO A 506 -16.03 6.19 -13.48
C PRO A 506 -15.03 6.87 -12.54
N PRO A 507 -15.01 6.51 -11.24
CA PRO A 507 -14.04 7.06 -10.30
C PRO A 507 -12.64 6.91 -10.91
N PRO A 508 -11.70 7.84 -10.61
CA PRO A 508 -10.36 7.77 -11.17
C PRO A 508 -9.82 6.35 -11.04
N THR A 509 -9.16 5.87 -12.10
CA THR A 509 -8.38 4.63 -12.10
C THR A 509 -7.18 4.81 -11.17
N GLU A 510 -7.46 5.01 -9.88
CA GLU A 510 -6.49 4.87 -8.84
C GLU A 510 -6.06 3.41 -8.92
N THR A 511 -4.83 3.17 -9.38
CA THR A 511 -4.17 1.93 -9.03
C THR A 511 -4.09 1.88 -7.52
N PHE A 512 -4.02 0.67 -6.94
CA PHE A 512 -3.45 0.54 -5.61
C PHE A 512 -2.02 1.06 -5.75
N VAL A 513 -1.82 2.37 -5.58
CA VAL A 513 -0.52 2.98 -5.79
C VAL A 513 0.29 2.44 -4.64
N MET A 514 1.15 1.50 -4.98
CA MET A 514 2.19 0.89 -4.17
C MET A 514 3.15 1.98 -3.67
N THR A 515 2.68 2.86 -2.81
CA THR A 515 3.37 4.08 -2.37
C THR A 515 4.02 3.92 -1.00
N SER A 516 3.83 2.79 -0.32
CA SER A 516 4.33 2.63 1.06
C SER A 516 5.86 2.51 1.18
N ILE A 517 6.59 2.48 0.06
CA ILE A 517 8.06 2.56 0.04
C ILE A 517 8.56 3.51 -1.06
N ARG A 518 7.76 4.49 -1.50
CA ARG A 518 8.22 5.46 -2.51
C ARG A 518 9.30 6.39 -1.94
N ASP A 519 9.21 6.72 -0.65
CA ASP A 519 10.10 7.70 0.00
C ASP A 519 11.19 7.07 0.89
N MET A 520 11.15 5.75 1.11
CA MET A 520 12.21 5.03 1.87
C MET A 520 13.34 4.51 0.98
N LEU A 521 13.11 4.34 -0.32
CA LEU A 521 14.07 3.79 -1.28
C LEU A 521 14.70 4.84 -2.20
N GLU A 522 14.53 6.13 -1.91
CA GLU A 522 14.88 7.19 -2.86
C GLU A 522 16.38 7.38 -3.17
N ASP A 523 17.32 6.58 -2.63
CA ASP A 523 18.75 6.80 -2.94
C ASP A 523 19.68 5.56 -2.92
N HIS A 524 19.19 4.31 -2.97
CA HIS A 524 20.05 3.14 -2.64
C HIS A 524 20.05 2.07 -3.73
N PHE A 525 20.53 2.44 -4.93
CA PHE A 525 20.76 1.51 -6.04
C PHE A 525 22.11 1.73 -6.70
N ASP A 526 23.15 1.31 -6.00
CA ASP A 526 24.33 0.70 -6.60
C ASP A 526 24.60 -0.57 -5.76
N GLU A 527 25.07 -1.65 -6.39
CA GLU A 527 25.35 -2.97 -5.79
C GLU A 527 24.14 -3.93 -5.69
N ILE A 528 23.71 -4.44 -6.85
CA ILE A 528 23.51 -5.90 -6.94
C ILE A 528 24.92 -6.48 -7.09
N PRO A 529 25.44 -7.29 -6.15
CA PRO A 529 26.70 -7.98 -6.37
C PRO A 529 26.58 -8.83 -7.64
N ASP A 530 27.62 -8.77 -8.47
CA ASP A 530 27.85 -9.66 -9.60
C ASP A 530 27.71 -11.14 -9.18
N LEU A 531 26.48 -11.64 -9.17
CA LEU A 531 26.13 -13.06 -9.03
C LEU A 531 26.07 -13.75 -10.41
N PHE A 532 26.62 -13.11 -11.43
CA PHE A 532 26.64 -13.55 -12.81
C PHE A 532 28.06 -13.46 -13.39
N CYS A 533 28.97 -14.23 -12.82
CA CYS A 533 30.15 -14.77 -13.49
C CYS A 533 30.20 -16.28 -13.26
#